data_AF-A0A2A4RV09-F1
#
_entry.id   AF-A0A2A4RV09-F1
#
_cell.length_a   1.000
_cell.length_b   1.000
_cell.length_c   1.000
_cell.angle_alpha   90.00
_cell.angle_beta   90.00
_cell.angle_gamma   90.00
#
_symmetry.space_group_name_H-M   'P 1'
#
loop_
_entity.id
_entity.type
_entity.pdbx_description
1 polymer ?
#
loop_
_entity_poly.entity_id
_entity_poly.type
_entity_poly.pdbx_seq_one_letter_code
_entity_poly.pdbx_strand_id
1 'polypeptide(L)'
;MGCYGNELLVENLPSLLPKLCVQVRAITPIDKPFTKLLIRAKMNDEIIAEINVLPNGPITPNSSVIDAPIRSELSVMIVLSPLAIAESGKLRIEAETDDEILRGGVLLFREILPSNHSS
;
A
#
# COMPACT_ATOMS: atom_id res chain seq x y z
N MET A 1 -8.31 -11.72 -11.37
CA MET A 1 -7.59 -10.88 -10.38
C MET A 1 -6.86 -11.81 -9.44
N GLY A 2 -5.56 -11.64 -9.24
CA GLY A 2 -4.79 -12.39 -8.24
C GLY A 2 -4.65 -11.54 -6.97
N CYS A 3 -4.60 -12.19 -5.80
CA CYS A 3 -4.10 -11.58 -4.57
C CYS A 3 -2.63 -11.96 -4.43
N TYR A 4 -1.75 -10.97 -4.37
CA TYR A 4 -0.32 -11.21 -4.18
C TYR A 4 -0.01 -11.25 -2.69
N GLY A 5 0.89 -12.14 -2.30
CA GLY A 5 1.50 -12.10 -0.97
C GLY A 5 2.56 -10.99 -0.92
N ASN A 6 3.75 -11.34 -0.45
CA ASN A 6 4.86 -10.38 -0.38
C ASN A 6 5.67 -10.28 -1.68
N GLU A 7 5.36 -11.10 -2.69
CA GLU A 7 6.14 -11.19 -3.94
C GLU A 7 5.21 -11.30 -5.16
N LEU A 8 5.65 -10.68 -6.25
CA LEU A 8 5.12 -10.79 -7.60
C LEU A 8 6.25 -11.30 -8.50
N LEU A 9 6.08 -12.52 -9.00
CA LEU A 9 6.97 -13.11 -9.98
C LEU A 9 6.54 -12.69 -11.39
N VAL A 10 7.48 -12.19 -12.17
CA VAL A 10 7.27 -11.83 -13.58
C VAL A 10 8.13 -12.71 -14.48
N GLU A 11 7.62 -13.06 -15.66
CA GLU A 11 8.34 -13.95 -16.58
C GLU A 11 9.58 -13.29 -17.17
N ASN A 12 9.49 -11.99 -17.48
CA ASN A 12 10.59 -11.21 -18.04
C ASN A 12 10.54 -9.77 -17.53
N LEU A 13 11.70 -9.13 -17.43
CA LEU A 13 11.83 -7.69 -17.18
C LEU A 13 12.47 -6.98 -18.41
N PRO A 14 12.05 -5.75 -18.74
CA PRO A 14 10.99 -4.96 -18.11
C PRO A 14 9.59 -5.51 -18.40
N SER A 15 8.65 -5.30 -17.49
CA SER A 15 7.25 -5.70 -17.66
C SER A 15 6.28 -4.56 -17.38
N LEU A 16 5.10 -4.64 -17.99
CA LEU A 16 4.02 -3.69 -17.77
C LEU A 16 2.86 -4.42 -17.10
N LEU A 17 2.63 -4.12 -15.82
CA LEU A 17 1.47 -4.63 -15.12
C LEU A 17 0.26 -3.76 -15.47
N PRO A 18 -0.84 -4.34 -16.01
CA PRO A 18 -1.96 -3.54 -16.48
C PRO A 18 -2.64 -2.78 -15.34
N LYS A 19 -2.68 -3.36 -14.13
CA LYS A 19 -3.26 -2.75 -12.93
C LYS A 19 -2.73 -3.43 -11.67
N LEU A 20 -2.36 -2.63 -10.68
CA LEU A 20 -2.11 -3.06 -9.31
C LEU A 20 -2.99 -2.25 -8.36
N CYS A 21 -3.84 -2.94 -7.61
CA CYS A 21 -4.64 -2.32 -6.55
C CYS A 21 -4.00 -2.65 -5.20
N VAL A 22 -3.74 -1.63 -4.40
CA VAL A 22 -3.21 -1.77 -3.04
C VAL A 22 -4.25 -1.26 -2.06
N GLN A 23 -4.76 -2.16 -1.22
CA GLN A 23 -5.61 -1.76 -0.10
C GLN A 23 -4.73 -1.41 1.09
N VAL A 24 -4.85 -0.17 1.56
CA VAL A 24 -4.11 0.34 2.72
C VAL A 24 -5.09 0.55 3.86
N ARG A 25 -4.80 -0.06 5.01
CA ARG A 25 -5.59 0.07 6.24
C ARG A 25 -4.71 0.73 7.29
N ALA A 26 -5.15 1.88 7.80
CA ALA A 26 -4.51 2.59 8.90
C ALA A 26 -5.43 2.54 10.11
N ILE A 27 -4.92 2.07 11.24
CA ILE A 27 -5.70 1.84 12.47
C ILE A 27 -5.11 2.71 13.57
N THR A 28 -5.98 3.41 14.30
CA THR A 28 -5.58 4.30 15.39
C THR A 28 -6.47 4.11 16.61
N PRO A 29 -5.99 4.40 17.83
CA PRO A 29 -6.85 4.48 19.02
C PRO A 29 -7.97 5.52 18.84
N ILE A 30 -9.16 5.24 19.39
CA ILE A 30 -10.32 6.14 19.26
C ILE A 30 -10.12 7.51 19.92
N ASP A 31 -9.31 7.55 20.98
CA ASP A 31 -8.94 8.73 21.76
C ASP A 31 -7.83 9.57 21.10
N LYS A 32 -7.13 9.00 20.11
CA LYS A 32 -6.08 9.68 19.35
C LYS A 32 -6.24 9.41 17.84
N PRO A 33 -7.28 9.95 17.18
CA PRO A 33 -7.45 9.80 15.74
C PRO A 33 -6.34 10.52 14.97
N PHE A 34 -6.05 10.07 13.75
CA PHE A 34 -5.17 10.81 12.83
C PHE A 34 -5.80 12.17 12.52
N THR A 35 -5.02 13.24 12.69
CA THR A 35 -5.40 14.58 12.19
C THR A 35 -4.79 14.84 10.82
N LYS A 36 -3.68 14.18 10.52
CA LYS A 36 -3.04 14.13 9.20
C LYS A 36 -2.79 12.68 8.80
N LEU A 37 -3.10 12.34 7.56
CA LEU A 37 -2.75 11.05 6.97
C LEU A 37 -2.42 11.21 5.49
N LEU A 38 -1.14 11.05 5.17
CA LEU A 38 -0.62 11.10 3.80
C LEU A 38 -0.04 9.73 3.44
N ILE A 39 -0.67 9.04 2.50
CA ILE A 39 -0.25 7.71 2.07
C ILE A 39 0.60 7.85 0.80
N ARG A 40 1.78 7.24 0.80
CA ARG A 40 2.70 7.18 -0.35
C ARG A 40 2.95 5.74 -0.76
N ALA A 41 2.83 5.46 -2.06
CA ALA A 41 3.36 4.26 -2.66
C ALA A 41 4.74 4.57 -3.24
N LYS A 42 5.75 3.81 -2.83
CA LYS A 42 7.13 3.99 -3.25
C LYS A 42 7.66 2.78 -3.98
N MET A 43 8.19 2.96 -5.18
CA MET A 43 8.89 1.92 -5.94
C MET A 43 10.38 2.23 -5.94
N ASN A 44 11.21 1.30 -5.44
CA ASN A 44 12.67 1.49 -5.33
C ASN A 44 13.07 2.84 -4.69
N ASP A 45 12.31 3.24 -3.66
CA ASP A 45 12.45 4.50 -2.92
C ASP A 45 12.02 5.79 -3.65
N GLU A 46 11.53 5.69 -4.89
CA GLU A 46 10.85 6.78 -5.60
C GLU A 46 9.34 6.78 -5.30
N ILE A 47 8.74 7.95 -5.10
CA ILE A 47 7.29 8.07 -4.87
C ILE A 47 6.58 7.96 -6.23
N ILE A 48 5.74 6.94 -6.38
CA ILE A 48 4.97 6.69 -7.60
C ILE A 48 3.48 7.03 -7.46
N ALA A 49 2.98 7.14 -6.22
CA ALA A 49 1.66 7.67 -5.92
C ALA A 49 1.62 8.28 -4.52
N GLU A 50 0.80 9.30 -4.36
CA GLU A 50 0.58 9.99 -3.09
C GLU A 50 -0.90 10.36 -2.95
N ILE A 51 -1.48 10.13 -1.77
CA ILE A 51 -2.88 10.42 -1.45
C ILE A 51 -2.95 11.09 -0.07
N ASN A 52 -3.42 12.33 -0.03
CA ASN A 52 -3.83 12.96 1.22
C ASN A 52 -5.24 12.50 1.58
N VAL A 53 -5.35 11.69 2.63
CA VAL A 53 -6.59 11.02 3.02
C VAL A 53 -7.49 11.92 3.88
N LEU A 54 -6.89 12.86 4.60
CA LEU A 54 -7.57 13.78 5.51
C LEU A 54 -7.32 15.24 5.11
N PRO A 55 -7.71 15.67 3.89
CA PRO A 55 -7.41 17.03 3.43
C PRO A 55 -8.14 18.11 4.24
N ASN A 56 -9.27 17.75 4.88
CA ASN A 56 -10.14 18.67 5.61
C ASN A 56 -10.18 18.39 7.13
N GLY A 57 -9.22 17.63 7.66
CA GLY A 57 -9.16 17.25 9.07
C GLY A 57 -9.74 15.86 9.38
N PRO A 58 -9.86 15.50 10.68
CA PRO A 58 -10.17 14.14 11.11
C PRO A 58 -11.59 13.69 10.71
N ILE A 59 -11.72 12.43 10.30
CA ILE A 59 -13.03 11.82 10.03
C ILE A 59 -13.64 11.41 11.37
N THR A 60 -14.78 12.00 11.73
CA THR A 60 -15.59 11.57 12.87
C THR A 60 -16.22 10.20 12.59
N PRO A 61 -16.04 9.20 13.45
CA PRO A 61 -16.67 7.90 13.27
C PRO A 61 -18.20 8.01 13.45
N ASN A 62 -18.96 7.45 12.51
CA ASN A 62 -20.40 7.27 12.66
C ASN A 62 -20.66 6.13 13.66
N SER A 63 -20.95 6.47 14.92
CA SER A 63 -21.21 5.51 15.99
C SER A 63 -22.67 5.03 15.97
N SER A 64 -22.95 3.96 15.22
CA SER A 64 -24.20 3.18 15.36
C SER A 64 -23.91 1.73 15.73
N VAL A 65 -22.91 1.50 16.60
CA VAL A 65 -22.50 0.18 17.06
C VAL A 65 -22.81 0.04 18.55
N ILE A 66 -23.34 -1.12 18.93
CA ILE A 66 -23.88 -1.45 20.26
C ILE A 66 -22.78 -1.46 21.34
N ASP A 67 -21.52 -1.64 20.94
CA ASP A 67 -20.32 -1.49 21.77
C ASP A 67 -19.49 -0.28 21.32
N ALA A 68 -18.95 0.47 22.28
CA ALA A 68 -18.07 1.60 22.00
C ALA A 68 -16.76 1.11 21.36
N PRO A 69 -16.43 1.54 20.12
CA PRO A 69 -15.21 1.10 19.45
C PRO A 69 -13.98 1.69 20.13
N ILE A 70 -12.99 0.86 20.45
CA ILE A 70 -11.70 1.29 21.03
C ILE A 70 -10.68 1.75 19.97
N ARG A 71 -10.96 1.49 18.68
CA ARG A 71 -10.09 1.81 17.55
C ARG A 71 -10.91 2.37 16.39
N SER A 72 -10.31 3.29 15.65
CA SER A 72 -10.81 3.78 14.37
C SER A 72 -9.95 3.23 13.24
N GLU A 73 -10.58 2.91 12.11
CA GLU A 73 -9.91 2.40 10.92
C GLU A 73 -10.23 3.30 9.73
N LEU A 74 -9.18 3.68 9.00
CA LEU A 74 -9.29 4.22 7.65
C LEU A 74 -8.79 3.18 6.65
N SER A 75 -9.59 2.94 5.61
CA SER A 75 -9.23 2.10 4.48
C SER A 75 -9.22 2.91 3.19
N VAL A 76 -8.10 2.87 2.46
CA VAL A 76 -7.90 3.56 1.19
C VAL A 76 -7.47 2.54 0.14
N MET A 77 -7.94 2.72 -1.08
CA MET A 77 -7.50 1.93 -2.23
C MET A 77 -6.63 2.78 -3.14
N ILE A 78 -5.40 2.35 -3.37
CA ILE A 78 -4.49 2.94 -4.37
C ILE A 78 -4.57 2.07 -5.61
N VAL A 79 -4.82 2.69 -6.77
CA VAL A 79 -4.84 2.00 -8.06
C VAL A 79 -3.69 2.53 -8.91
N LEU A 80 -2.71 1.67 -9.19
CA LEU A 80 -1.56 1.95 -10.05
C LEU A 80 -1.83 1.30 -11.42
N SER A 81 -2.07 2.10 -12.45
CA SER A 81 -2.53 1.60 -13.75
C SER A 81 -2.18 2.57 -14.90
N PRO A 82 -1.38 2.16 -15.90
CA PRO A 82 -0.51 0.97 -15.88
C PRO A 82 0.67 1.16 -14.92
N LEU A 83 1.28 0.08 -14.44
CA LEU A 83 2.49 0.12 -13.63
C LEU A 83 3.66 -0.50 -14.40
N ALA A 84 4.65 0.32 -14.75
CA ALA A 84 5.88 -0.14 -15.38
C ALA A 84 6.85 -0.68 -14.32
N ILE A 85 7.33 -1.91 -14.51
CA ILE A 85 8.33 -2.57 -13.66
C ILE A 85 9.58 -2.75 -14.52
N ALA A 86 10.51 -1.81 -14.39
CA ALA A 86 11.71 -1.79 -15.22
C ALA A 86 12.70 -2.92 -14.85
N GLU A 87 12.79 -3.21 -13.55
CA GLU A 87 13.76 -4.15 -12.98
C GLU A 87 13.19 -4.81 -11.72
N SER A 88 13.93 -5.79 -11.19
CA SER A 88 13.60 -6.40 -9.90
C SER A 88 13.69 -5.33 -8.81
N GLY A 89 12.72 -5.31 -7.91
CA GLY A 89 12.56 -4.18 -7.01
C GLY A 89 11.53 -4.40 -5.93
N LYS A 90 11.15 -3.31 -5.27
CA LYS A 90 10.15 -3.33 -4.20
C LYS A 90 9.18 -2.17 -4.32
N LEU A 91 7.90 -2.48 -4.17
CA LEU A 91 6.84 -1.52 -3.90
C LEU A 91 6.56 -1.51 -2.39
N ARG A 92 6.56 -0.35 -1.77
CA ARG A 92 6.32 -0.16 -0.35
C ARG A 92 5.26 0.91 -0.13
N ILE A 93 4.41 0.70 0.86
CA ILE A 93 3.49 1.74 1.33
C ILE A 93 4.05 2.40 2.58
N GLU A 94 4.05 3.73 2.58
CA GLU A 94 4.31 4.55 3.76
C GLU A 94 3.07 5.39 4.07
N ALA A 95 2.74 5.55 5.33
CA ALA A 95 1.72 6.47 5.80
C ALA A 95 2.37 7.48 6.75
N GLU A 96 2.45 8.72 6.31
CA GLU A 96 2.89 9.84 7.14
C GLU A 96 1.71 10.35 7.97
N THR A 97 1.90 10.35 9.28
CA THR A 97 0.92 10.79 10.29
C THR A 97 1.43 12.06 10.96
N ASP A 98 0.74 12.51 12.01
CA ASP A 98 1.15 13.67 12.80
C ASP A 98 2.46 13.43 13.56
N ASP A 99 2.68 12.21 14.06
CA ASP A 99 3.81 11.89 14.93
C ASP A 99 4.95 11.18 14.19
N GLU A 100 4.62 10.35 13.20
CA GLU A 100 5.59 9.44 12.59
C GLU A 100 5.22 8.99 11.17
N ILE A 101 6.18 8.30 10.53
CA ILE A 101 5.96 7.58 9.27
C ILE A 101 5.76 6.10 9.57
N LEU A 102 4.53 5.63 9.44
CA LEU A 102 4.17 4.23 9.53
C LEU A 102 4.58 3.50 8.24
N ARG A 103 5.23 2.35 8.38
CA ARG A 103 5.66 1.52 7.25
C ARG A 103 4.71 0.33 7.09
N GLY A 104 4.06 0.27 5.94
CA GLY A 104 3.16 -0.83 5.57
C GLY A 104 3.88 -2.02 4.95
N GLY A 105 3.08 -2.88 4.31
CA GLY A 105 3.58 -4.04 3.58
C GLY A 105 4.48 -3.68 2.40
N VAL A 106 5.26 -4.67 1.98
CA VAL A 106 6.16 -4.59 0.82
C VAL A 106 5.79 -5.69 -0.17
N LEU A 107 5.70 -5.32 -1.45
CA LEU A 107 5.59 -6.26 -2.56
C LEU A 107 6.91 -6.26 -3.34
N LEU A 108 7.58 -7.40 -3.40
CA LEU A 108 8.81 -7.58 -4.17
C LEU A 108 8.48 -7.97 -5.60
N PHE A 109 9.09 -7.31 -6.57
CA PHE A 109 9.07 -7.72 -7.97
C PHE A 109 10.31 -8.55 -8.26
N ARG A 110 10.13 -9.76 -8.76
CA ARG A 110 11.26 -10.64 -9.14
C ARG A 110 11.01 -11.29 -10.48
N GLU A 111 12.05 -11.38 -11.28
CA GLU A 111 12.05 -12.20 -12.48
C GLU A 111 12.20 -13.68 -12.11
N ILE A 112 11.41 -14.53 -12.76
CA ILE A 112 11.57 -15.98 -12.64
C ILE A 112 12.85 -16.34 -13.40
N LEU A 113 13.92 -16.70 -12.67
CA LEU A 113 15.08 -17.30 -13.31
C LEU A 113 14.67 -18.65 -13.91
N PRO A 114 15.03 -18.96 -15.17
CA PRO A 114 14.76 -20.27 -15.74
C PRO A 114 15.42 -21.32 -14.84
N SER A 115 14.60 -22.19 -14.26
CA SER A 115 15.07 -23.37 -13.56
C SER A 115 15.88 -24.19 -14.55
N ASN A 116 17.21 -24.24 -14.38
CA ASN A 116 18.09 -25.14 -15.09
C ASN A 116 17.72 -26.60 -14.72
N HIS A 117 16.65 -27.11 -15.32
CA HIS A 117 16.47 -28.56 -15.46
C HIS A 117 17.51 -29.02 -16.49
N SER A 118 18.71 -29.28 -15.98
CA SER A 118 19.66 -30.16 -16.65
C SER A 118 19.02 -31.54 -16.74
N SER A 119 19.17 -32.12 -17.93
CA SER A 119 18.57 -33.35 -18.43
C SER A 119 18.73 -34.58 -17.55
#